data_AF-A0A446CFR0-F1
#
_entry.id   AF-A0A446CFR0-F1
#
_cell.length_a   1.000
_cell.length_b   1.000
_cell.length_c   1.000
_cell.angle_alpha   90.00
_cell.angle_beta   90.00
_cell.angle_gamma   90.00
#
_symmetry.space_group_name_H-M   'P 1'
#
loop_
_entity.id
_entity.type
_entity.pdbx_description
1 polymer ?
#
loop_
_entity_poly.entity_id
_entity_poly.type
_entity_poly.pdbx_seq_one_letter_code
_entity_poly.pdbx_strand_id
1 'polypeptide(L)'
;MNGIDFIVRDRAGWMPPVPLPRRRLRWADPKAEAIKPEEIEFIRSARGRLSTYELAQCYGVSPQTISNIWAGRCSAGLSPRPARPRAKRKQK
;
A
#
# COMPACT_ATOMS: atom_id res chain seq x y z
N MET A 1 24.37 37.70 49.40
CA MET A 1 24.47 38.01 47.96
C MET A 1 24.91 36.71 47.31
N ASN A 2 23.95 35.88 46.86
CA ASN A 2 24.20 34.48 46.52
C ASN A 2 24.39 34.39 45.00
N GLY A 3 25.63 34.25 44.55
CA GLY A 3 25.97 34.07 43.14
C GLY A 3 25.50 32.71 42.67
N ILE A 4 24.65 32.68 41.64
CA ILE A 4 24.33 31.45 40.90
C ILE A 4 25.47 31.26 39.91
N ASP A 5 26.32 30.26 40.14
CA ASP A 5 27.34 29.86 39.18
C ASP A 5 26.65 29.21 37.97
N PHE A 6 26.69 29.90 36.84
CA PHE A 6 26.26 29.34 35.57
C PHE A 6 27.27 28.26 35.15
N ILE A 7 26.90 27.00 35.36
CA ILE A 7 27.62 25.87 34.74
C ILE A 7 27.51 26.06 33.23
N VAL A 8 28.61 26.49 32.61
CA VAL A 8 28.77 26.54 31.16
C VAL A 8 28.59 25.11 30.66
N ARG A 9 27.39 24.82 30.18
CA ARG A 9 27.07 23.51 29.62
C ARG A 9 27.89 23.37 28.35
N ASP A 10 28.77 22.38 28.37
CA ASP A 10 29.65 21.99 27.30
C ASP A 10 28.90 22.07 25.94
N ARG A 11 29.39 22.91 25.02
CA ARG A 11 28.89 23.00 23.65
C ARG A 11 29.29 21.78 22.82
N ALA A 12 29.96 20.79 23.40
CA ALA A 12 30.13 19.48 22.80
C ALA A 12 28.76 18.81 22.69
N GLY A 13 28.15 18.94 21.51
CA GLY A 13 26.86 18.38 21.14
C GLY A 13 26.82 16.88 21.43
N TRP A 14 26.32 16.52 22.60
CA TRP A 14 26.01 15.15 22.93
C TRP A 14 24.87 14.72 22.02
N MET A 15 25.20 13.98 20.97
CA MET A 15 24.22 13.33 20.09
C MET A 15 24.13 11.87 20.52
N PRO A 16 23.02 11.42 21.14
CA PRO A 16 22.87 10.02 21.49
C PRO A 16 22.93 9.18 20.20
N PRO A 17 23.53 7.99 20.23
CA PRO A 17 23.49 7.08 19.09
C PRO A 17 22.05 6.65 18.87
N VAL A 18 21.33 7.31 17.96
CA VAL A 18 19.99 6.91 17.53
C VAL A 18 20.17 5.67 16.65
N PRO A 19 19.72 4.48 17.10
CA PRO A 19 19.84 3.29 16.26
C PRO A 19 19.01 3.49 15.00
N LEU A 20 19.57 3.15 13.85
CA LEU A 20 18.82 3.14 12.60
C LEU A 20 17.57 2.26 12.78
N PRO A 21 16.38 2.74 12.36
CA PRO A 21 15.16 1.97 12.52
C PRO A 21 15.33 0.60 11.87
N ARG A 22 15.09 -0.46 12.64
CA ARG A 22 15.30 -1.87 12.25
C ARG A 22 14.54 -2.28 10.97
N ARG A 23 13.57 -1.46 10.55
CA ARG A 23 12.73 -1.68 9.38
C ARG A 23 12.60 -0.37 8.63
N ARG A 24 12.78 -0.40 7.31
CA ARG A 24 12.36 0.71 6.44
C ARG A 24 10.87 0.93 6.71
N LEU A 25 10.52 2.05 7.33
CA LEU A 25 9.14 2.51 7.40
C LEU A 25 8.74 2.71 5.93
N ARG A 26 8.08 1.72 5.33
CA ARG A 26 7.40 1.96 4.06
C ARG A 26 6.15 2.72 4.43
N TRP A 27 6.07 3.96 3.97
CA TRP A 27 4.80 4.67 3.90
C TRP A 27 3.78 3.69 3.31
N ALA A 28 2.71 3.43 4.06
CA ALA A 28 1.67 2.56 3.55
C ALA A 28 1.09 3.26 2.32
N ASP A 29 1.22 2.64 1.15
CA ASP A 29 0.56 3.17 -0.04
C ASP A 29 -0.94 3.27 0.29
N PRO A 30 -1.59 4.39 -0.05
CA PRO A 30 -3.02 4.54 0.18
C PRO A 30 -3.73 3.33 -0.44
N LYS A 31 -4.51 2.63 0.38
CA LYS A 31 -5.23 1.44 -0.06
C LYS A 31 -6.17 1.87 -1.18
N ALA A 32 -5.97 1.34 -2.39
CA ALA A 32 -6.85 1.60 -3.52
C ALA A 32 -8.30 1.32 -3.11
N GLU A 33 -9.18 2.27 -3.39
CA GLU A 33 -10.58 2.16 -3.07
C GLU A 33 -11.20 1.00 -3.86
N ALA A 34 -12.10 0.26 -3.23
CA ALA A 34 -12.71 -0.88 -3.90
C ALA A 34 -13.69 -0.40 -4.97
N ILE A 35 -13.58 -0.95 -6.19
CA ILE A 35 -14.51 -0.67 -7.29
C ILE A 35 -15.92 -1.08 -6.88
N LYS A 36 -16.88 -0.16 -7.05
CA LYS A 36 -18.29 -0.36 -6.70
C LYS A 36 -18.98 -1.28 -7.73
N PRO A 37 -20.04 -2.01 -7.34
CA PRO A 37 -20.77 -2.88 -8.27
C PRO A 37 -21.25 -2.16 -9.53
N GLU A 38 -21.71 -0.92 -9.41
CA GLU A 38 -22.20 -0.12 -10.53
C GLU A 38 -21.09 0.18 -11.55
N GLU A 39 -19.87 0.41 -11.05
CA GLU A 39 -18.68 0.67 -11.86
C GLU A 39 -18.21 -0.59 -12.60
N ILE A 40 -18.39 -1.78 -11.99
CA ILE A 40 -18.06 -3.06 -12.62
C ILE A 40 -18.93 -3.31 -13.86
N GLU A 41 -20.21 -2.95 -13.81
CA GLU A 41 -21.10 -3.07 -14.97
C GLU A 41 -20.66 -2.14 -16.10
N PHE A 42 -20.31 -0.90 -15.77
CA PHE A 42 -19.75 0.03 -16.74
C PHE A 42 -18.47 -0.52 -17.37
N ILE A 43 -17.50 -0.97 -16.56
CA ILE A 43 -16.23 -1.55 -17.04
C ILE A 43 -16.49 -2.74 -17.95
N ARG A 44 -17.46 -3.61 -17.63
CA ARG A 44 -17.84 -4.75 -18.49
C ARG A 44 -18.40 -4.27 -19.83
N SER A 45 -19.27 -3.26 -19.84
CA SER A 45 -19.86 -2.70 -21.06
C SER A 45 -18.85 -1.95 -21.94
N ALA A 46 -17.77 -1.43 -21.35
CA ALA A 46 -16.72 -0.69 -22.05
C ALA A 46 -15.71 -1.59 -22.79
N ARG A 47 -15.83 -2.93 -22.67
CA ARG A 47 -14.93 -3.89 -23.31
C ARG A 47 -14.93 -3.70 -24.83
N GLY A 48 -13.75 -3.42 -25.39
CA GLY A 48 -13.56 -3.17 -26.83
C GLY A 48 -13.79 -1.72 -27.27
N ARG A 49 -14.28 -0.84 -26.38
CA ARG A 49 -14.38 0.61 -26.61
C ARG A 49 -13.24 1.39 -25.96
N LEU A 50 -12.87 1.00 -24.74
CA LEU A 50 -11.79 1.60 -23.97
C LEU A 50 -10.70 0.57 -23.71
N SER A 51 -9.45 1.04 -23.66
CA SER A 51 -8.32 0.18 -23.30
C SER A 51 -8.30 -0.13 -21.80
N THR A 52 -7.65 -1.24 -21.46
CA THR A 52 -7.40 -1.65 -20.08
C THR A 52 -6.63 -0.59 -19.28
N TYR A 53 -5.72 0.14 -19.93
CA TYR A 53 -4.88 1.16 -19.28
C TYR A 53 -5.65 2.45 -19.00
N GLU A 54 -6.51 2.88 -19.92
CA GLU A 54 -7.36 4.05 -19.70
C GLU A 54 -8.32 3.81 -18.54
N LEU A 55 -9.00 2.66 -18.52
CA LEU A 55 -9.88 2.29 -17.42
C LEU A 55 -9.12 2.15 -16.09
N ALA A 56 -7.91 1.58 -16.12
CA ALA A 56 -7.05 1.49 -14.94
C ALA A 56 -6.70 2.86 -14.35
N GLN A 57 -6.36 3.83 -15.21
CA GLN A 57 -6.08 5.20 -14.77
C GLN A 57 -7.32 5.91 -14.24
N CYS A 58 -8.46 5.79 -14.92
CA CYS A 58 -9.71 6.42 -14.49
C CYS A 58 -10.17 5.96 -13.10
N TYR A 59 -10.04 4.67 -12.81
CA TYR A 59 -10.48 4.09 -11.54
C TYR A 59 -9.36 3.92 -10.50
N GLY A 60 -8.14 4.36 -10.80
CA GLY A 60 -7.01 4.23 -9.86
C GLY A 60 -6.67 2.77 -9.50
N VAL A 61 -6.88 1.84 -10.43
CA VAL A 61 -6.67 0.40 -10.23
C VAL A 61 -5.61 -0.16 -11.17
N SER A 62 -5.12 -1.36 -10.86
CA SER A 62 -4.20 -2.04 -11.78
C SER A 62 -4.91 -2.45 -13.09
N PRO A 63 -4.23 -2.42 -14.26
CA PRO A 63 -4.77 -2.97 -15.52
C PRO A 63 -5.18 -4.44 -15.40
N GLN A 64 -4.55 -5.17 -14.49
CA GLN A 64 -4.89 -6.56 -14.20
C GLN A 64 -6.23 -6.68 -13.49
N THR A 65 -6.61 -5.69 -12.67
CA THR A 65 -7.95 -5.60 -12.07
C THR A 65 -9.03 -5.51 -13.15
N ILE A 66 -8.84 -4.65 -14.15
CA ILE A 66 -9.76 -4.50 -15.29
C ILE A 66 -9.84 -5.81 -16.09
N SER A 67 -8.70 -6.45 -16.36
CA SER A 67 -8.66 -7.76 -17.05
C SER A 67 -9.39 -8.85 -16.26
N ASN A 68 -9.29 -8.85 -14.93
CA ASN A 68 -9.99 -9.80 -14.07
C ASN A 68 -11.51 -9.54 -14.05
N ILE A 69 -11.95 -8.29 -14.11
CA ILE A 69 -13.37 -7.92 -14.26
C ILE A 69 -13.93 -8.47 -15.57
N TRP A 70 -13.22 -8.28 -16.69
CA TRP A 70 -13.63 -8.82 -17.99
C TRP A 70 -13.61 -10.34 -18.07
N ALA A 71 -12.70 -10.99 -17.32
CA ALA A 71 -12.65 -12.44 -17.20
C ALA A 71 -13.71 -13.01 -16.23
N GLY A 72 -14.56 -12.17 -15.62
CA GLY A 72 -15.56 -12.60 -14.63
C GLY A 72 -14.95 -13.07 -13.29
N ARG A 73 -13.67 -12.82 -13.06
CA ARG A 73 -12.93 -13.23 -11.85
C ARG A 73 -13.02 -12.22 -10.71
N CYS A 74 -13.47 -11.00 -11.00
CA CYS A 74 -13.83 -9.98 -10.03
C CYS A 74 -15.33 -9.72 -10.07
N SER A 75 -16.03 -10.07 -8.99
CA SER A 75 -17.36 -9.58 -8.66
C SER A 75 -17.26 -8.59 -7.50
N ALA A 76 -18.16 -7.60 -7.48
CA ALA A 76 -18.27 -6.66 -6.36
C ALA A 76 -18.32 -7.45 -5.05
N GLY A 77 -17.31 -7.29 -4.20
CA GLY A 77 -17.18 -8.08 -2.97
C GLY A 77 -16.07 -9.13 -2.96
N LEU A 78 -14.96 -8.93 -3.68
CA LEU A 78 -13.75 -9.72 -3.43
C LEU A 78 -13.18 -9.39 -2.04
N SER A 79 -13.70 -10.12 -1.04
CA SER A 79 -12.92 -10.58 0.09
C SER A 79 -11.51 -10.97 -0.40
N PRO A 80 -10.44 -10.55 0.28
CA PRO A 80 -9.09 -10.95 -0.08
C PRO A 80 -9.07 -12.46 -0.25
N ARG A 81 -8.57 -12.94 -1.39
CA ARG A 81 -8.33 -14.37 -1.61
C ARG A 81 -7.69 -14.93 -0.33
N PRO A 82 -8.30 -15.91 0.37
CA PRO A 82 -7.74 -16.39 1.63
C PRO A 82 -6.30 -16.81 1.35
N ALA A 83 -5.38 -16.27 2.15
CA ALA A 83 -3.95 -16.50 1.99
C ALA A 83 -3.74 -18.02 1.90
N ARG A 84 -3.26 -18.50 0.75
CA ARG A 84 -2.91 -19.91 0.60
C ARG A 84 -1.91 -20.24 1.72
N PRO A 85 -2.17 -21.20 2.62
CA PRO A 85 -1.20 -21.58 3.62
C PRO A 85 0.08 -21.99 2.87
N ARG A 86 1.16 -21.27 3.17
CA ARG A 86 2.49 -21.50 2.57
C ARG A 86 2.91 -22.91 2.95
N ALA A 87 2.80 -23.86 2.02
CA ALA A 87 3.24 -25.22 2.24
C ALA A 87 4.72 -25.19 2.65
N LYS A 88 5.02 -25.60 3.89
CA LYS A 88 6.39 -25.74 4.37
C LYS A 88 7.02 -26.88 3.61
N ARG A 89 7.81 -26.52 2.59
CA ARG A 89 8.71 -27.42 1.87
C ARG A 89 9.66 -28.03 2.91
N LYS A 90 9.48 -29.32 3.23
CA LYS A 90 10.42 -30.04 4.08
C LYS A 90 11.76 -30.11 3.35
N GLN A 91 12.78 -29.46 3.90
CA GLN A 91 14.16 -29.76 3.55
C GLN A 91 14.49 -31.13 4.17
N LYS A 92 15.02 -32.00 3.33
CA LYS A 92 15.46 -33.35 3.63
C LYS A 92 16.83 -33.32 4.28
#